data_AF-A0A0L8GQS2-F1
#
_entry.id   AF-A0A0L8GQS2-F1
#
_cell.length_a   1.000
_cell.length_b   1.000
_cell.length_c   1.000
_cell.angle_alpha   90.00
_cell.angle_beta   90.00
_cell.angle_gamma   90.00
#
_symmetry.space_group_name_H-M   'P 1'
#
loop_
_entity.id
_entity.type
_entity.pdbx_description
1 polymer ?
#
loop_
_entity_poly.entity_id
_entity_poly.type
_entity_poly.pdbx_seq_one_letter_code
_entity_poly.pdbx_strand_id
1 'polypeptide(L)'
;MSSPLFMYLVRLVPKRSHPILIPATPGAQCWIHCYSVRHNWYKNQLDVFHRDSLTHQPPGKKTHEKVISFLDLVKPKTSFCRHGLQSKLETLEVLGCSLDQVQECPEILQVSQAELMHRATRLQQHGHRKINVQMLKLVHSKASNAHLKRLQPVLNLLQGYNTITEYMMDILKCNEMEFREIISKIPLLKKLRNMPAFTEKVKYLQSFGVIAEHFIKYPNLLSYSLDTLKGRIEIMKVHQEGKDFPISSLASSEKQFKRFLNKYNTEQKVLDGSPNRYEYIAKLFNVSVSVAQKMSYLENRRLTTLKPRVDFLLSIGIPIEHLRSHTYILRHKTDTLKKAYAKAQEAGIEKVGLLHIIHIISCKNVPLRVPTPKSAVFLPKLIGIDTRTLQKKLYHIAPLVTTDRVTLTTNFEYLTSLGITKKDICNCPLILSHCPEYLKHTIESLRKRPELQDSLDLLSNPTAFVNLVQYLIEKEVNFRNIHQEVV
;
A
#
# COMPACT_ATOMS: atom_id res chain seq x y z
N MET A 1 -42.47 -4.23 -33.43
CA MET A 1 -41.52 -3.13 -33.18
C MET A 1 -40.88 -3.39 -31.83
N SER A 2 -39.78 -4.14 -31.83
CA SER A 2 -39.15 -4.64 -30.61
C SER A 2 -37.70 -4.92 -30.93
N SER A 3 -36.81 -4.04 -30.48
CA SER A 3 -35.37 -4.28 -30.41
C SER A 3 -34.76 -3.38 -29.34
N PRO A 4 -34.13 -3.95 -28.29
CA PRO A 4 -33.25 -3.21 -27.39
C PRO A 4 -31.81 -3.23 -27.94
N LEU A 5 -31.24 -2.03 -28.10
CA LEU A 5 -29.83 -1.81 -28.43
C LEU A 5 -28.95 -2.19 -27.23
N PHE A 6 -28.22 -3.30 -27.35
CA PHE A 6 -27.01 -3.58 -26.59
C PHE A 6 -25.87 -2.72 -27.15
N MET A 7 -25.34 -1.78 -26.36
CA MET A 7 -24.08 -1.10 -26.67
C MET A 7 -22.90 -1.85 -26.03
N TYR A 8 -21.99 -2.32 -26.88
CA TYR A 8 -20.63 -2.70 -26.52
C TYR A 8 -19.80 -1.44 -26.25
N LEU A 9 -19.24 -1.30 -25.04
CA LEU A 9 -18.18 -0.35 -24.74
C LEU A 9 -16.83 -1.07 -24.85
N VAL A 10 -16.20 -0.95 -26.02
CA VAL A 10 -14.78 -1.29 -26.23
C VAL A 10 -13.94 -0.19 -25.56
N ARG A 11 -13.20 -0.56 -24.51
CA ARG A 11 -12.19 0.29 -23.88
C ARG A 11 -10.98 0.40 -24.82
N LEU A 12 -10.82 1.54 -25.47
CA LEU A 12 -9.58 1.94 -26.14
C LEU A 12 -8.54 2.36 -25.09
N VAL A 13 -7.40 1.68 -25.08
CA VAL A 13 -6.19 2.06 -24.33
C VAL A 13 -5.33 2.95 -25.25
N PRO A 14 -4.97 4.19 -24.88
CA PRO A 14 -4.03 4.96 -25.68
C PRO A 14 -2.59 4.50 -25.41
N LYS A 15 -1.97 3.90 -26.43
CA LYS A 15 -0.51 3.81 -26.56
C LYS A 15 0.02 5.22 -26.86
N ARG A 16 0.88 5.76 -25.99
CA ARG A 16 1.82 6.83 -26.34
C ARG A 16 3.22 6.39 -25.99
N SER A 17 3.95 5.98 -27.02
CA SER A 17 5.41 5.88 -27.05
C SER A 17 5.94 7.09 -27.80
N HIS A 18 6.57 8.03 -27.10
CA HIS A 18 7.47 9.01 -27.73
C HIS A 18 8.91 8.62 -27.39
N PRO A 19 9.80 8.46 -28.38
CA PRO A 19 11.21 8.30 -28.12
C PRO A 19 11.81 9.67 -27.77
N ILE A 20 12.46 9.76 -26.61
CA ILE A 20 13.32 10.89 -26.27
C ILE A 20 14.68 10.62 -26.93
N LEU A 21 15.06 11.48 -27.87
CA LEU A 21 16.42 11.59 -28.39
C LEU A 21 17.31 12.19 -27.29
N ILE A 22 18.34 11.46 -26.86
CA ILE A 22 19.43 11.96 -26.02
C ILE A 22 20.69 12.04 -26.91
N PRO A 23 21.42 13.16 -26.93
CA PRO A 23 22.63 13.28 -27.74
C PRO A 23 23.76 12.41 -27.19
N ALA A 24 24.47 11.75 -28.09
CA ALA A 24 25.62 10.90 -27.80
C ALA A 24 26.79 11.73 -27.27
N THR A 25 27.39 11.28 -26.16
CA THR A 25 28.75 11.62 -25.75
C THR A 25 29.63 10.37 -25.87
N PRO A 26 30.86 10.48 -26.41
CA PRO A 26 31.71 9.34 -26.66
C PRO A 26 32.48 8.96 -25.37
N GLY A 27 32.25 7.75 -24.87
CA GLY A 27 33.08 7.17 -23.81
C GLY A 27 32.30 6.47 -22.70
N ALA A 28 31.74 5.30 -22.99
CA ALA A 28 31.44 4.30 -21.96
C ALA A 28 31.31 2.92 -22.62
N GLN A 29 32.35 2.10 -22.46
CA GLN A 29 32.34 0.68 -22.80
C GLN A 29 31.56 -0.14 -21.74
N CYS A 30 30.89 -1.18 -22.24
CA CYS A 30 30.50 -2.42 -21.56
C CYS A 30 29.36 -2.40 -20.52
N TRP A 31 28.65 -3.53 -20.50
CA TRP A 31 27.67 -4.03 -19.51
C TRP A 31 26.17 -3.92 -19.82
N ILE A 32 25.70 -4.22 -21.04
CA ILE A 32 24.31 -4.67 -21.25
C ILE A 32 24.24 -5.76 -22.34
N HIS A 33 24.61 -7.00 -22.03
CA HIS A 33 24.29 -8.14 -22.92
C HIS A 33 24.09 -9.50 -22.23
N CYS A 34 23.54 -9.53 -21.01
CA CYS A 34 23.27 -10.82 -20.33
C CYS A 34 21.84 -11.01 -19.78
N TYR A 35 20.90 -10.08 -19.96
CA TYR A 35 19.56 -10.23 -19.38
C TYR A 35 18.44 -10.60 -20.37
N SER A 36 18.62 -10.44 -21.68
CA SER A 36 17.58 -10.72 -22.69
C SER A 36 17.42 -12.22 -23.04
N VAL A 37 18.50 -13.01 -22.93
CA VAL A 37 18.50 -14.42 -23.37
C VAL A 37 17.76 -15.36 -22.39
N ARG A 38 17.63 -14.99 -21.10
CA ARG A 38 16.98 -15.85 -20.09
C ARG A 38 15.45 -15.81 -20.11
N HIS A 39 14.84 -14.72 -20.56
CA HIS A 39 13.38 -14.57 -20.49
C HIS A 39 12.65 -15.17 -21.70
N ASN A 40 13.29 -15.22 -22.88
CA ASN A 40 12.76 -15.89 -24.06
C ASN A 40 12.88 -17.43 -23.99
N TRP A 41 13.81 -17.95 -23.19
CA TRP A 41 14.00 -19.39 -23.05
C TRP A 41 12.84 -20.07 -22.29
N TYR A 42 12.27 -19.42 -21.27
CA TYR A 42 11.13 -19.96 -20.51
C TYR A 42 9.80 -19.87 -21.26
N LYS A 43 9.63 -18.85 -22.13
CA LYS A 43 8.38 -18.66 -22.88
C LYS A 43 8.23 -19.69 -24.00
N ASN A 44 9.33 -20.07 -24.67
CA ASN A 44 9.33 -21.13 -25.68
C ASN A 44 9.10 -22.54 -25.09
N GLN A 45 9.30 -22.76 -23.79
CA GLN A 45 9.02 -24.04 -23.17
C GLN A 45 7.52 -24.30 -22.95
N LEU A 46 6.70 -23.27 -22.74
CA LEU A 46 5.25 -23.46 -22.55
C LEU A 46 4.49 -23.67 -23.87
N ASP A 47 4.95 -23.06 -24.96
CA ASP A 47 4.31 -23.17 -26.28
C ASP A 47 4.56 -24.53 -26.96
N VAL A 48 5.66 -25.22 -26.63
CA VAL A 48 5.91 -26.60 -27.09
C VAL A 48 5.01 -27.61 -26.37
N PHE A 49 4.71 -27.39 -25.08
CA PHE A 49 3.90 -28.32 -24.30
C PHE A 49 2.40 -28.30 -24.62
N HIS A 50 1.85 -27.17 -25.11
CA HIS A 50 0.43 -27.08 -25.43
C HIS A 50 0.04 -27.65 -26.81
N ARG A 51 0.99 -27.85 -27.74
CA ARG A 51 0.69 -28.41 -29.08
C ARG A 51 0.57 -29.93 -29.12
N ASP A 52 1.15 -30.67 -28.17
CA ASP A 52 1.25 -32.14 -28.23
C ASP A 52 0.08 -32.89 -27.57
N SER A 53 -1.05 -32.21 -27.33
CA SER A 53 -2.22 -32.78 -26.65
C SER A 53 -3.19 -33.54 -27.58
N LEU A 54 -2.86 -33.77 -28.85
CA LEU A 54 -3.80 -34.32 -29.85
C LEU A 54 -3.32 -35.57 -30.62
N THR A 55 -2.43 -36.40 -30.06
CA THR A 55 -2.11 -37.70 -30.65
C THR A 55 -2.16 -38.86 -29.65
N HIS A 56 -2.97 -39.87 -29.98
CA HIS A 56 -3.05 -41.14 -29.29
C HIS A 56 -1.84 -42.00 -29.66
N GLN A 57 -0.84 -42.03 -28.78
CA GLN A 57 0.25 -43.00 -28.80
C GLN A 57 0.28 -43.80 -27.50
N PRO A 58 0.79 -45.04 -27.52
CA PRO A 58 0.81 -45.92 -26.35
C PRO A 58 1.61 -45.32 -25.17
N PRO A 59 1.16 -45.55 -23.93
CA PRO A 59 1.64 -44.84 -22.73
C PRO A 59 3.15 -44.99 -22.44
N GLY A 60 3.83 -45.98 -23.02
CA GLY A 60 5.27 -46.20 -22.81
C GLY A 60 6.22 -45.30 -23.63
N LYS A 61 5.79 -44.71 -24.76
CA LYS A 61 6.71 -43.90 -25.60
C LYS A 61 6.89 -42.46 -25.11
N LYS A 62 5.89 -41.87 -24.46
CA LYS A 62 5.94 -40.49 -23.95
C LYS A 62 6.91 -40.30 -22.78
N THR A 63 7.13 -41.32 -21.96
CA THR A 63 8.14 -41.31 -20.89
C THR A 63 9.55 -41.30 -21.47
N HIS A 64 9.81 -42.04 -22.55
CA HIS A 64 11.11 -42.07 -23.22
C HIS A 64 11.53 -40.72 -23.82
N GLU A 65 10.63 -39.99 -24.51
CA GLU A 65 10.96 -38.67 -25.07
C GLU A 65 11.15 -37.59 -23.99
N LYS A 66 10.37 -37.66 -22.90
CA LYS A 66 10.57 -36.80 -21.71
C LYS A 66 11.91 -37.08 -21.02
N VAL A 67 12.32 -38.35 -20.98
CA VAL A 67 13.62 -38.75 -20.43
C VAL A 67 14.78 -38.27 -21.31
N ILE A 68 14.64 -38.35 -22.64
CA ILE A 68 15.65 -37.86 -23.60
C ILE A 68 15.81 -36.33 -23.53
N SER A 69 14.71 -35.57 -23.49
CA SER A 69 14.78 -34.11 -23.34
C SER A 69 15.31 -33.67 -21.97
N PHE A 70 15.00 -34.40 -20.90
CA PHE A 70 15.61 -34.21 -19.58
C PHE A 70 17.12 -34.49 -19.59
N LEU A 71 17.55 -35.49 -20.35
CA LEU A 71 18.96 -35.87 -20.47
C LEU A 71 19.84 -34.82 -21.12
N ASP A 72 19.30 -34.09 -22.09
CA ASP A 72 20.00 -33.00 -22.75
C ASP A 72 20.15 -31.76 -21.83
N LEU A 73 19.30 -31.64 -20.79
CA LEU A 73 19.35 -30.57 -19.79
C LEU A 73 20.35 -30.84 -18.67
N VAL A 74 20.53 -32.09 -18.28
CA VAL A 74 21.51 -32.50 -17.27
C VAL A 74 22.87 -32.65 -17.94
N LYS A 75 23.57 -31.53 -18.23
CA LYS A 75 24.94 -31.53 -18.81
C LYS A 75 25.83 -32.54 -18.08
N PRO A 76 26.10 -33.74 -18.64
CA PRO A 76 26.83 -34.74 -17.92
C PRO A 76 28.29 -34.28 -17.87
N LYS A 77 28.79 -33.95 -16.67
CA LYS A 77 30.24 -33.86 -16.45
C LYS A 77 30.93 -35.23 -16.55
N THR A 78 30.16 -36.29 -16.72
CA THR A 78 30.58 -37.69 -16.70
C THR A 78 29.92 -38.42 -17.86
N SER A 79 30.69 -39.19 -18.63
CA SER A 79 30.25 -40.04 -19.74
C SER A 79 29.33 -41.16 -19.24
N PHE A 80 28.05 -40.86 -19.03
CA PHE A 80 27.06 -41.89 -18.71
C PHE A 80 26.68 -42.67 -19.98
N CYS A 81 26.86 -43.99 -19.94
CA CYS A 81 26.29 -44.89 -20.95
C CYS A 81 24.76 -44.81 -20.87
N ARG A 82 24.08 -44.51 -21.99
CA ARG A 82 22.61 -44.36 -22.08
C ARG A 82 21.86 -45.55 -21.46
N HIS A 83 22.35 -46.77 -21.69
CA HIS A 83 21.78 -47.99 -21.12
C HIS A 83 21.81 -48.01 -19.58
N GLY A 84 22.90 -47.53 -18.98
CA GLY A 84 23.06 -47.51 -17.53
C GLY A 84 22.13 -46.51 -16.84
N LEU A 85 21.67 -45.49 -17.55
CA LEU A 85 20.72 -44.53 -17.01
C LEU A 85 19.27 -45.05 -17.09
N GLN A 86 18.88 -45.63 -18.22
CA GLN A 86 17.53 -46.16 -18.39
C GLN A 86 17.20 -47.18 -17.30
N SER A 87 18.11 -48.13 -17.05
CA SER A 87 17.96 -49.11 -15.97
C SER A 87 17.81 -48.46 -14.58
N LYS A 88 18.48 -47.33 -14.32
CA LYS A 88 18.33 -46.59 -13.05
C LYS A 88 16.96 -45.92 -12.93
N LEU A 89 16.44 -45.36 -14.03
CA LEU A 89 15.12 -44.76 -14.05
C LEU A 89 14.02 -45.82 -13.86
N GLU A 90 14.13 -46.95 -14.55
CA GLU A 90 13.25 -48.11 -14.35
C GLU A 90 13.30 -48.61 -12.90
N THR A 91 14.49 -48.66 -12.30
CA THR A 91 14.64 -49.02 -10.88
C THR A 91 13.95 -48.03 -9.95
N LEU A 92 14.12 -46.72 -10.19
CA LEU A 92 13.46 -45.69 -9.39
C LEU A 92 11.92 -45.76 -9.54
N GLU A 93 11.42 -46.02 -10.74
CA GLU A 93 10.00 -46.22 -11.01
C GLU A 93 9.44 -47.45 -10.26
N VAL A 94 10.16 -48.58 -10.28
CA VAL A 94 9.83 -49.78 -9.50
C VAL A 94 9.80 -49.50 -7.99
N LEU A 95 10.67 -48.61 -7.51
CA LEU A 95 10.67 -48.16 -6.11
C LEU A 95 9.54 -47.15 -5.79
N GLY A 96 8.69 -46.82 -6.76
CA GLY A 96 7.57 -45.88 -6.62
C GLY A 96 7.98 -44.41 -6.72
N CYS A 97 9.19 -44.12 -7.23
CA CYS A 97 9.66 -42.75 -7.42
C CYS A 97 9.19 -42.19 -8.77
N SER A 98 8.59 -41.00 -8.77
CA SER A 98 8.15 -40.32 -9.99
C SER A 98 9.29 -39.60 -10.69
N LEU A 99 9.12 -39.35 -11.99
CA LEU A 99 10.10 -38.58 -12.77
C LEU A 99 10.32 -37.18 -12.19
N ASP A 100 9.26 -36.51 -11.73
CA ASP A 100 9.35 -35.17 -11.15
C ASP A 100 10.25 -35.12 -9.90
N GLN A 101 10.23 -36.17 -9.07
CA GLN A 101 11.15 -36.28 -7.93
C GLN A 101 12.61 -36.40 -8.40
N VAL A 102 12.85 -37.12 -9.48
CA VAL A 102 14.19 -37.25 -10.09
C VAL A 102 14.65 -35.90 -10.65
N GLN A 103 13.74 -35.12 -11.23
CA GLN A 103 14.04 -33.76 -11.72
C GLN A 103 14.44 -32.80 -10.60
N GLU A 104 13.78 -32.87 -9.44
CA GLU A 104 14.17 -32.09 -8.26
C GLU A 104 15.52 -32.53 -7.66
N CYS A 105 15.94 -33.77 -7.94
CA CYS A 105 17.12 -34.38 -7.33
C CYS A 105 17.94 -35.21 -8.33
N PRO A 106 18.53 -34.58 -9.37
CA PRO A 106 19.21 -35.29 -10.44
C PRO A 106 20.48 -36.03 -9.97
N GLU A 107 21.04 -35.66 -8.81
CA GLU A 107 22.24 -36.34 -8.28
C GLU A 107 21.96 -37.80 -7.88
N ILE A 108 20.69 -38.19 -7.69
CA ILE A 108 20.35 -39.60 -7.42
C ILE A 108 20.79 -40.53 -8.56
N LEU A 109 20.86 -40.02 -9.79
CA LEU A 109 21.29 -40.78 -10.96
C LEU A 109 22.78 -41.11 -10.94
N GLN A 110 23.56 -40.50 -10.05
CA GLN A 110 24.96 -40.85 -9.82
C GLN A 110 25.10 -42.10 -8.94
N VAL A 111 24.05 -42.48 -8.22
CA VAL A 111 24.01 -43.67 -7.37
C VAL A 111 23.88 -44.93 -8.24
N SER A 112 24.57 -46.02 -7.91
CA SER A 112 24.45 -47.28 -8.65
C SER A 112 23.10 -47.95 -8.37
N GLN A 113 22.63 -48.77 -9.30
CA GLN A 113 21.34 -49.48 -9.15
C GLN A 113 21.32 -50.37 -7.90
N ALA A 114 22.39 -51.14 -7.66
CA ALA A 114 22.53 -51.98 -6.47
C ALA A 114 22.47 -51.16 -5.17
N GLU A 115 23.10 -49.98 -5.16
CA GLU A 115 23.08 -49.07 -4.03
C GLU A 115 21.68 -48.48 -3.79
N LEU A 116 20.93 -48.14 -4.85
CA LEU A 116 19.54 -47.67 -4.73
C LEU A 116 18.63 -48.74 -4.10
N MET A 117 18.71 -49.98 -4.60
CA MET A 117 17.95 -51.10 -4.05
C MET A 117 18.32 -51.36 -2.59
N HIS A 118 19.61 -51.32 -2.25
CA HIS A 118 20.05 -51.49 -0.87
C HIS A 118 19.50 -50.40 0.07
N ARG A 119 19.53 -49.13 -0.36
CA ARG A 119 18.92 -48.02 0.40
C ARG A 119 17.42 -48.19 0.57
N ALA A 120 16.73 -48.64 -0.47
CA ALA A 120 15.30 -48.89 -0.43
C ALA A 120 14.93 -50.01 0.56
N THR A 121 15.64 -51.14 0.51
CA THR A 121 15.46 -52.26 1.46
C THR A 121 15.64 -51.78 2.90
N ARG A 122 16.65 -50.95 3.17
CA ARG A 122 16.85 -50.39 4.52
C ARG A 122 15.70 -49.49 4.95
N LEU A 123 15.20 -48.62 4.06
CA LEU A 123 14.03 -47.79 4.36
C LEU A 123 12.80 -48.65 4.68
N GLN A 124 12.58 -49.74 3.93
CA GLN A 124 11.48 -50.69 4.17
C GLN A 124 11.62 -51.42 5.50
N GLN A 125 12.83 -51.85 5.87
CA GLN A 125 13.12 -52.46 7.17
C GLN A 125 12.81 -51.52 8.34
N HIS A 126 12.88 -50.21 8.12
CA HIS A 126 12.51 -49.18 9.08
C HIS A 126 11.03 -48.72 8.96
N GLY A 127 10.19 -49.47 8.25
CA GLY A 127 8.75 -49.26 8.16
C GLY A 127 8.29 -48.26 7.10
N HIS A 128 9.19 -47.75 6.25
CA HIS A 128 8.84 -46.84 5.17
C HIS A 128 8.38 -47.59 3.93
N ARG A 129 7.05 -47.66 3.74
CA ARG A 129 6.43 -48.34 2.60
C ARG A 129 6.47 -47.51 1.30
N LYS A 130 6.30 -46.19 1.41
CA LYS A 130 6.37 -45.26 0.28
C LYS A 130 7.76 -44.62 0.26
N ILE A 131 8.56 -44.97 -0.73
CA ILE A 131 9.95 -44.51 -0.87
C ILE A 131 9.97 -43.40 -1.92
N ASN A 132 10.59 -42.27 -1.59
CA ASN A 132 10.85 -41.20 -2.56
C ASN A 132 12.35 -40.96 -2.75
N VAL A 133 12.69 -40.26 -3.84
CA VAL A 133 14.08 -39.94 -4.21
C VAL A 133 14.85 -39.24 -3.09
N GLN A 134 14.18 -38.39 -2.32
CA GLN A 134 14.80 -37.62 -1.24
C GLN A 134 15.17 -38.50 -0.06
N MET A 135 14.32 -39.45 0.31
CA MET A 135 14.63 -40.47 1.32
C MET A 135 15.82 -41.32 0.87
N LEU A 136 15.85 -41.73 -0.41
CA LEU A 136 16.99 -42.46 -0.99
C LEU A 136 18.27 -41.63 -1.02
N LYS A 137 18.20 -40.30 -1.19
CA LYS A 137 19.36 -39.42 -1.12
C LYS A 137 19.90 -39.26 0.30
N LEU A 138 19.02 -39.21 1.29
CA LEU A 138 19.39 -39.07 2.70
C LEU A 138 20.03 -40.34 3.27
N VAL A 139 19.60 -41.51 2.82
CA VAL A 139 20.14 -42.80 3.27
C VAL A 139 21.33 -43.19 2.39
N HIS A 140 22.50 -43.36 2.98
CA HIS A 140 23.68 -43.94 2.32
C HIS A 140 23.82 -45.43 2.69
N SER A 141 24.34 -46.29 1.81
CA SER A 141 24.59 -47.71 2.18
C SER A 141 25.49 -47.86 3.40
N LYS A 142 26.52 -47.02 3.48
CA LYS A 142 27.45 -46.99 4.61
C LYS A 142 26.90 -46.28 5.85
N ALA A 143 25.67 -45.77 5.83
CA ALA A 143 25.08 -45.14 7.00
C ALA A 143 24.95 -46.17 8.13
N SER A 144 25.46 -45.85 9.32
CA SER A 144 25.22 -46.71 10.49
C SER A 144 23.74 -46.69 10.90
N ASN A 145 23.29 -47.71 11.64
CA ASN A 145 21.93 -47.71 12.20
C ASN A 145 21.69 -46.50 13.13
N ALA A 146 22.74 -46.02 13.80
CA ALA A 146 22.69 -44.78 14.57
C ALA A 146 22.40 -43.55 13.68
N HIS A 147 22.93 -43.50 12.45
CA HIS A 147 22.61 -42.43 11.50
C HIS A 147 21.16 -42.51 11.02
N LEU A 148 20.65 -43.70 10.70
CA LEU A 148 19.25 -43.89 10.34
C LEU A 148 18.30 -43.47 11.47
N LYS A 149 18.62 -43.84 12.72
CA LYS A 149 17.85 -43.41 13.89
C LYS A 149 17.79 -41.88 14.04
N ARG A 150 18.87 -41.17 13.69
CA ARG A 150 18.89 -39.69 13.67
C ARG A 150 18.08 -39.10 12.51
N LEU A 151 18.00 -39.79 11.37
CA LEU A 151 17.20 -39.37 10.22
C LEU A 151 15.70 -39.69 10.36
N GLN A 152 15.34 -40.61 11.24
CA GLN A 152 13.96 -41.07 11.44
C GLN A 152 12.91 -39.95 11.52
N PRO A 153 13.14 -38.84 12.26
CA PRO A 153 12.18 -37.74 12.31
C PRO A 153 11.94 -37.11 10.93
N VAL A 154 12.97 -36.96 10.10
CA VAL A 154 12.85 -36.42 8.73
C VAL A 154 12.12 -37.42 7.84
N LEU A 155 12.47 -38.70 7.92
CA LEU A 155 11.87 -39.74 7.10
C LEU A 155 10.36 -39.91 7.41
N ASN A 156 9.97 -39.82 8.67
CA ASN A 156 8.57 -39.86 9.09
C ASN A 156 7.77 -38.68 8.51
N LEU A 157 8.37 -37.48 8.44
CA LEU A 157 7.72 -36.30 7.84
C LEU A 157 7.52 -36.46 6.33
N LEU A 158 8.43 -37.14 5.63
CA LEU A 158 8.37 -37.32 4.18
C LEU A 158 7.53 -38.51 3.72
N GLN A 159 7.12 -39.41 4.63
CA GLN A 159 6.43 -40.67 4.29
C GLN A 159 5.10 -40.47 3.54
N GLY A 160 4.45 -39.31 3.69
CA GLY A 160 3.22 -38.95 2.98
C GLY A 160 3.41 -38.19 1.67
N TYR A 161 4.61 -37.71 1.37
CA TYR A 161 4.85 -36.72 0.31
C TYR A 161 5.80 -37.26 -0.74
N ASN A 162 5.60 -36.85 -1.98
CA ASN A 162 6.48 -37.21 -3.07
C ASN A 162 7.73 -36.32 -3.04
N THR A 163 7.58 -35.04 -2.73
CA THR A 163 8.69 -34.08 -2.75
C THR A 163 8.81 -33.30 -1.44
N ILE A 164 9.99 -32.73 -1.19
CA ILE A 164 10.16 -31.75 -0.10
C ILE A 164 9.29 -30.51 -0.38
N THR A 165 9.16 -30.14 -1.66
CA THR A 165 8.31 -29.03 -2.10
C THR A 165 6.86 -29.25 -1.68
N GLU A 166 6.28 -30.42 -1.97
CA GLU A 166 4.91 -30.79 -1.54
C GLU A 166 4.74 -30.73 -0.03
N TYR A 167 5.72 -31.26 0.72
CA TYR A 167 5.72 -31.18 2.18
C TYR A 167 5.71 -29.72 2.68
N MET A 168 6.57 -28.87 2.10
CA MET A 168 6.68 -27.46 2.49
C MET A 168 5.43 -26.66 2.15
N MET A 169 4.79 -26.96 1.01
CA MET A 169 3.51 -26.34 0.63
C MET A 169 2.41 -26.71 1.61
N ASP A 170 2.30 -27.99 2.00
CA ASP A 170 1.28 -28.43 2.94
C ASP A 170 1.48 -27.83 4.34
N ILE A 171 2.72 -27.77 4.85
CA ILE A 171 2.95 -27.19 6.18
C ILE A 171 2.72 -25.67 6.20
N LEU A 172 3.06 -24.96 5.11
CA LEU A 172 2.80 -23.52 4.97
C LEU A 172 1.34 -23.20 4.62
N LYS A 173 0.55 -24.22 4.23
CA LYS A 173 -0.84 -24.12 3.75
C LYS A 173 -0.98 -23.20 2.53
N CYS A 174 -0.05 -23.31 1.60
CA CYS A 174 -0.03 -22.51 0.36
C CYS A 174 -0.03 -23.39 -0.89
N ASN A 175 -0.49 -22.85 -2.02
CA ASN A 175 -0.44 -23.53 -3.31
C ASN A 175 0.93 -23.38 -4.00
N GLU A 176 1.09 -24.03 -5.16
CA GLU A 176 2.36 -24.04 -5.89
C GLU A 176 2.81 -22.67 -6.40
N MET A 177 1.88 -21.80 -6.80
CA MET A 177 2.23 -20.46 -7.27
C MET A 177 2.72 -19.59 -6.11
N GLU A 178 2.02 -19.64 -4.98
CA GLU A 178 2.38 -18.94 -3.75
C GLU A 178 3.73 -19.41 -3.21
N PHE A 179 3.97 -20.72 -3.21
CA PHE A 179 5.24 -21.29 -2.78
C PHE A 179 6.38 -20.85 -3.71
N ARG A 180 6.16 -20.82 -5.03
CA ARG A 180 7.13 -20.28 -5.99
C ARG A 180 7.47 -18.83 -5.68
N GLU A 181 6.50 -18.01 -5.29
CA GLU A 181 6.74 -16.62 -4.86
C GLU A 181 7.60 -16.57 -3.59
N ILE A 182 7.29 -17.37 -2.57
CA ILE A 182 8.09 -17.45 -1.32
C ILE A 182 9.53 -17.85 -1.63
N ILE A 183 9.73 -18.89 -2.42
CA ILE A 183 11.05 -19.41 -2.82
C ILE A 183 11.85 -18.38 -3.63
N SER A 184 11.19 -17.60 -4.49
CA SER A 184 11.86 -16.53 -5.24
C SER A 184 12.49 -15.46 -4.33
N LYS A 185 11.85 -15.19 -3.18
CA LYS A 185 12.30 -14.22 -2.17
C LYS A 185 13.29 -14.85 -1.18
N ILE A 186 13.19 -16.15 -0.90
CA ILE A 186 14.16 -16.89 -0.07
C ILE A 186 14.66 -18.15 -0.79
N PRO A 187 15.69 -18.02 -1.65
CA PRO A 187 16.27 -19.16 -2.35
C PRO A 187 16.88 -20.23 -1.43
N LEU A 188 17.24 -19.87 -0.19
CA LEU A 188 17.82 -20.79 0.79
C LEU A 188 16.86 -21.92 1.20
N LEU A 189 15.55 -21.71 1.07
CA LEU A 189 14.54 -22.73 1.37
C LEU A 189 14.67 -23.95 0.44
N LYS A 190 15.20 -23.79 -0.79
CA LYS A 190 15.49 -24.92 -1.69
C LYS A 190 16.56 -25.88 -1.14
N LYS A 191 17.40 -25.40 -0.22
CA LYS A 191 18.52 -26.14 0.37
C LYS A 191 18.26 -26.50 1.83
N LEU A 192 17.00 -26.43 2.27
CA LEU A 192 16.63 -26.70 3.65
C LEU A 192 16.96 -28.16 4.03
N ARG A 193 17.83 -28.34 5.04
CA ARG A 193 18.26 -29.67 5.50
C ARG A 193 17.54 -30.14 6.76
N ASN A 194 17.14 -29.20 7.62
CA ASN A 194 16.53 -29.50 8.92
C ASN A 194 15.01 -29.31 8.84
N MET A 195 14.33 -30.31 8.30
CA MET A 195 12.87 -30.29 8.16
C MET A 195 12.16 -30.21 9.52
N PRO A 196 12.50 -31.01 10.55
CA PRO A 196 11.83 -30.93 11.85
C PRO A 196 11.86 -29.53 12.47
N ALA A 197 13.01 -28.85 12.46
CA ALA A 197 13.11 -27.50 12.99
C ALA A 197 12.32 -26.47 12.16
N PHE A 198 12.23 -26.67 10.84
CA PHE A 198 11.37 -25.84 9.99
C PHE A 198 9.89 -26.06 10.30
N THR A 199 9.46 -27.30 10.45
CA THR A 199 8.09 -27.68 10.83
C THR A 199 7.70 -27.10 12.16
N GLU A 200 8.55 -27.24 13.19
CA GLU A 200 8.33 -26.66 14.51
C GLU A 200 8.19 -25.15 14.41
N LYS A 201 9.06 -24.48 13.64
CA LYS A 201 8.99 -23.03 13.42
C LYS A 201 7.69 -22.58 12.77
N VAL A 202 7.25 -23.26 11.70
CA VAL A 202 6.01 -22.92 11.00
C VAL A 202 4.79 -23.14 11.90
N LYS A 203 4.72 -24.28 12.60
CA LYS A 203 3.64 -24.58 13.55
C LYS A 203 3.61 -23.58 14.71
N TYR A 204 4.77 -23.20 15.23
CA TYR A 204 4.88 -22.17 16.26
C TYR A 204 4.32 -20.83 15.77
N LEU A 205 4.70 -20.37 14.57
CA LEU A 205 4.14 -19.14 13.99
C LEU A 205 2.63 -19.24 13.74
N GLN A 206 2.14 -20.38 13.24
CA GLN A 206 0.71 -20.62 13.04
C GLN A 206 -0.09 -20.57 14.34
N SER A 207 0.49 -21.00 15.47
CA SER A 207 -0.15 -20.86 16.80
C SER A 207 -0.38 -19.41 17.24
N PHE A 208 0.28 -18.43 16.59
CA PHE A 208 0.07 -17.00 16.78
C PHE A 208 -0.70 -16.35 15.62
N GLY A 209 -1.46 -17.14 14.84
CA GLY A 209 -2.32 -16.63 13.76
C GLY A 209 -1.57 -16.31 12.45
N VAL A 210 -0.32 -16.75 12.29
CA VAL A 210 0.41 -16.57 11.02
C VAL A 210 -0.10 -17.54 9.95
N ILE A 211 -0.95 -17.05 9.06
CA ILE A 211 -1.48 -17.77 7.88
C ILE A 211 -0.58 -17.69 6.63
N ALA A 212 -0.93 -18.42 5.57
CA ALA A 212 -0.17 -18.55 4.32
C ALA A 212 0.16 -17.20 3.67
N GLU A 213 -0.80 -16.29 3.61
CA GLU A 213 -0.70 -14.95 3.05
C GLU A 213 0.42 -14.14 3.72
N HIS A 214 0.65 -14.36 5.01
CA HIS A 214 1.73 -13.71 5.74
C HIS A 214 3.11 -14.23 5.34
N PHE A 215 3.26 -15.52 5.03
CA PHE A 215 4.53 -16.05 4.53
C PHE A 215 4.85 -15.53 3.13
N ILE A 216 3.84 -15.31 2.29
CA ILE A 216 4.00 -14.71 0.95
C ILE A 216 4.43 -13.24 1.06
N LYS A 217 3.73 -12.47 1.91
CA LYS A 217 3.97 -11.04 2.12
C LYS A 217 5.26 -10.76 2.89
N TYR A 218 5.59 -11.62 3.85
CA TYR A 218 6.72 -11.47 4.78
C TYR A 218 7.59 -12.73 4.87
N PRO A 219 8.19 -13.18 3.75
CA PRO A 219 8.88 -14.46 3.68
C PRO A 219 10.04 -14.54 4.68
N ASN A 220 10.71 -13.41 4.97
CA ASN A 220 11.84 -13.31 5.90
C ASN A 220 11.57 -13.91 7.29
N LEU A 221 10.32 -14.10 7.70
CA LEU A 221 9.97 -14.88 8.89
C LEU A 221 10.65 -16.24 8.92
N LEU A 222 10.72 -16.92 7.77
CA LEU A 222 11.27 -18.26 7.63
C LEU A 222 12.80 -18.27 7.76
N SER A 223 13.46 -17.12 7.55
CA SER A 223 14.91 -16.95 7.62
C SER A 223 15.44 -16.80 9.06
N TYR A 224 14.61 -16.38 10.02
CA TYR A 224 15.01 -16.23 11.42
C TYR A 224 15.04 -17.56 12.16
N SER A 225 15.88 -17.70 13.19
CA SER A 225 15.84 -18.87 14.07
C SER A 225 14.55 -18.86 14.91
N LEU A 226 14.14 -20.05 15.36
CA LEU A 226 12.97 -20.18 16.22
C LEU A 226 13.15 -19.37 17.53
N ASP A 227 14.35 -19.35 18.11
CA ASP A 227 14.64 -18.61 19.34
C ASP A 227 14.52 -17.09 19.14
N THR A 228 14.99 -16.56 18.01
CA THR A 228 14.78 -15.14 17.67
C THR A 228 13.29 -14.83 17.56
N LEU A 229 12.51 -15.67 16.89
CA LEU A 229 11.06 -15.47 16.76
C LEU A 229 10.36 -15.56 18.12
N LYS A 230 10.72 -16.54 18.97
CA LYS A 230 10.22 -16.68 20.35
C LYS A 230 10.50 -15.41 21.16
N GLY A 231 11.74 -14.93 21.18
CA GLY A 231 12.13 -13.72 21.89
C GLY A 231 11.38 -12.47 21.40
N ARG A 232 11.19 -12.34 20.09
CA ARG A 232 10.41 -11.21 19.52
C ARG A 232 8.94 -11.27 19.89
N ILE A 233 8.31 -12.45 19.81
CA ILE A 233 6.90 -12.63 20.17
C ILE A 233 6.71 -12.37 21.66
N GLU A 234 7.61 -12.82 22.53
CA GLU A 234 7.51 -12.60 23.97
C GLU A 234 7.56 -11.10 24.32
N ILE A 235 8.52 -10.38 23.74
CA ILE A 235 8.59 -8.91 23.88
C ILE A 235 7.28 -8.26 23.39
N MET A 236 6.72 -8.75 22.27
CA MET A 236 5.48 -8.19 21.73
C MET A 236 4.25 -8.51 22.60
N LYS A 237 4.18 -9.69 23.24
CA LYS A 237 3.10 -10.07 24.16
C LYS A 237 3.00 -9.15 25.36
N VAL A 238 4.14 -8.87 26.01
CA VAL A 238 4.24 -7.94 27.14
C VAL A 238 3.70 -6.55 26.77
N HIS A 239 3.75 -6.22 25.48
CA HIS A 239 3.42 -4.92 24.99
C HIS A 239 2.02 -4.83 24.36
N GLN A 240 1.41 -5.90 23.83
CA GLN A 240 0.20 -5.81 22.99
C GLN A 240 -1.02 -6.54 23.57
N GLU A 241 -1.49 -6.12 24.74
CA GLU A 241 -2.74 -6.64 25.30
C GLU A 241 -3.91 -6.44 24.31
N GLY A 242 -4.35 -7.55 23.69
CA GLY A 242 -5.56 -7.63 22.87
C GLY A 242 -5.47 -7.12 21.43
N LYS A 243 -4.28 -6.78 20.90
CA LYS A 243 -4.13 -6.39 19.48
C LYS A 243 -3.49 -7.49 18.64
N ASP A 244 -3.91 -7.55 17.38
CA ASP A 244 -3.29 -8.42 16.39
C ASP A 244 -1.79 -8.14 16.29
N PHE A 245 -0.99 -9.20 16.34
CA PHE A 245 0.46 -9.12 16.21
C PHE A 245 0.81 -8.50 14.85
N PRO A 246 1.55 -7.38 14.78
CA PRO A 246 2.03 -6.85 13.50
C PRO A 246 3.12 -7.77 12.97
N ILE A 247 2.72 -8.76 12.17
CA ILE A 247 3.61 -9.78 11.60
C ILE A 247 4.74 -9.16 10.78
N SER A 248 4.48 -7.99 10.17
CA SER A 248 5.51 -7.18 9.49
C SER A 248 6.69 -6.81 10.40
N SER A 249 6.44 -6.56 11.69
CA SER A 249 7.48 -6.27 12.68
C SER A 249 8.29 -7.52 13.03
N LEU A 250 7.63 -8.68 13.18
CA LEU A 250 8.31 -9.96 13.43
C LEU A 250 9.26 -10.33 12.29
N ALA A 251 8.86 -10.06 11.04
CA ALA A 251 9.64 -10.33 9.84
C ALA A 251 10.74 -9.30 9.54
N SER A 252 10.80 -8.20 10.30
CA SER A 252 11.70 -7.09 10.03
C SER A 252 13.13 -7.38 10.48
N SER A 253 14.11 -6.68 9.90
CA SER A 253 15.51 -6.75 10.37
C SER A 253 15.63 -6.39 11.86
N GLU A 254 16.67 -6.86 12.54
CA GLU A 254 16.89 -6.55 13.96
C GLU A 254 16.90 -5.04 14.25
N LYS A 255 17.52 -4.25 13.37
CA LYS A 255 17.51 -2.79 13.46
C LYS A 255 16.10 -2.20 13.35
N GLN A 256 15.26 -2.74 12.47
CA GLN A 256 13.87 -2.29 12.31
C GLN A 256 13.01 -2.73 13.48
N PHE A 257 13.19 -3.96 13.97
CA PHE A 257 12.49 -4.48 15.14
C PHE A 257 12.82 -3.64 16.39
N LYS A 258 14.10 -3.35 16.66
CA LYS A 258 14.50 -2.45 17.75
C LYS A 258 13.92 -1.04 17.61
N ARG A 259 13.86 -0.49 16.39
CA ARG A 259 13.21 0.81 16.14
C ARG A 259 11.71 0.75 16.43
N PHE A 260 11.05 -0.35 16.09
CA PHE A 260 9.65 -0.59 16.42
C PHE A 260 9.45 -0.63 17.94
N LEU A 261 10.27 -1.38 18.67
CA LEU A 261 10.22 -1.43 20.14
C LEU A 261 10.48 -0.07 20.78
N ASN A 262 11.49 0.67 20.33
CA ASN A 262 11.76 2.00 20.85
C ASN A 262 10.58 2.94 20.63
N LYS A 263 9.98 2.91 19.43
CA LYS A 263 8.76 3.69 19.15
C LYS A 263 7.65 3.30 20.12
N TYR A 264 7.42 2.00 20.31
CA TYR A 264 6.40 1.49 21.22
C TYR A 264 6.64 1.96 22.66
N ASN A 265 7.84 1.77 23.18
CA ASN A 265 8.23 2.18 24.53
C ASN A 265 8.09 3.70 24.74
N THR A 266 8.41 4.51 23.72
CA THR A 266 8.19 5.96 23.79
C THR A 266 6.70 6.33 23.78
N GLU A 267 5.85 5.57 23.09
CA GLU A 267 4.41 5.80 23.10
C GLU A 267 3.79 5.36 24.43
N GLN A 268 4.26 4.25 25.01
CA GLN A 268 3.84 3.76 26.34
C GLN A 268 4.12 4.78 27.45
N LYS A 269 5.31 5.40 27.43
CA LYS A 269 5.65 6.49 28.37
C LYS A 269 4.69 7.69 28.27
N VAL A 270 4.09 7.92 27.09
CA VAL A 270 3.15 9.03 26.88
C VAL A 270 1.73 8.70 27.32
N LEU A 271 1.36 7.42 27.40
CA LEU A 271 0.01 7.03 27.81
C LEU A 271 -0.34 7.50 29.24
N ASP A 272 0.64 7.83 30.08
CA ASP A 272 0.43 8.48 31.38
C ASP A 272 -0.60 7.73 32.24
N GLY A 273 -0.42 6.40 32.34
CA GLY A 273 -1.33 5.50 33.06
C GLY A 273 -2.62 5.15 32.32
N SER A 274 -2.87 5.69 31.12
CA SER A 274 -4.04 5.30 30.32
C SER A 274 -3.88 3.85 29.84
N PRO A 275 -4.87 2.97 30.10
CA PRO A 275 -4.87 1.57 29.66
C PRO A 275 -4.61 1.37 28.17
N ASN A 276 -5.12 2.29 27.34
CA ASN A 276 -4.91 2.23 25.91
C ASN A 276 -4.85 3.63 25.28
N ARG A 277 -4.48 3.63 24.00
CA ARG A 277 -4.38 4.83 23.17
C ARG A 277 -5.66 5.65 23.10
N TYR A 278 -6.82 5.00 22.98
CA TYR A 278 -8.08 5.71 22.81
C TYR A 278 -8.53 6.36 24.11
N GLU A 279 -8.27 5.75 25.26
CA GLU A 279 -8.46 6.37 26.57
C GLU A 279 -7.55 7.58 26.75
N TYR A 280 -6.29 7.49 26.33
CA TYR A 280 -5.40 8.64 26.34
C TYR A 280 -5.91 9.79 25.44
N ILE A 281 -6.38 9.47 24.23
CA ILE A 281 -6.95 10.47 23.31
C ILE A 281 -8.26 11.04 23.90
N ALA A 282 -9.11 10.21 24.49
CA ALA A 282 -10.34 10.61 25.15
C ALA A 282 -10.06 11.60 26.28
N LYS A 283 -9.08 11.31 27.14
CA LYS A 283 -8.58 12.22 28.19
C LYS A 283 -8.03 13.52 27.59
N LEU A 284 -7.20 13.42 26.54
CA LEU A 284 -6.57 14.58 25.91
C LEU A 284 -7.58 15.56 25.27
N PHE A 285 -8.68 15.05 24.71
CA PHE A 285 -9.71 15.88 24.07
C PHE A 285 -10.93 16.13 24.94
N ASN A 286 -10.98 15.58 26.16
CA ASN A 286 -12.14 15.58 27.04
C ASN A 286 -13.41 15.10 26.30
N VAL A 287 -13.34 13.87 25.78
CA VAL A 287 -14.44 13.17 25.08
C VAL A 287 -14.54 11.73 25.56
N SER A 288 -15.62 11.02 25.21
CA SER A 288 -15.71 9.58 25.49
C SER A 288 -14.74 8.76 24.62
N VAL A 289 -14.40 7.55 25.09
CA VAL A 289 -13.57 6.59 24.33
C VAL A 289 -14.20 6.26 22.97
N SER A 290 -15.54 6.13 22.92
CA SER A 290 -16.27 5.86 21.67
C SER A 290 -16.15 7.00 20.65
N VAL A 291 -16.10 8.26 21.09
CA VAL A 291 -15.85 9.41 20.22
C VAL A 291 -14.39 9.45 19.78
N ALA A 292 -13.44 9.18 20.69
CA ALA A 292 -12.02 9.09 20.36
C ALA A 292 -11.69 8.00 19.33
N GLN A 293 -12.39 6.86 19.37
CA GLN A 293 -12.29 5.79 18.37
C GLN A 293 -12.76 6.22 16.97
N LYS A 294 -13.76 7.12 16.89
CA LYS A 294 -14.26 7.68 15.62
C LYS A 294 -13.34 8.76 15.03
N MET A 295 -12.34 9.25 15.78
CA MET A 295 -11.35 10.20 15.29
C MET A 295 -10.26 9.50 14.45
N SER A 296 -10.65 8.94 13.29
CA SER A 296 -9.79 8.12 12.40
C SER A 296 -8.44 8.77 12.07
N TYR A 297 -8.40 10.10 11.91
CA TYR A 297 -7.16 10.84 11.63
C TYR A 297 -6.10 10.72 12.74
N LEU A 298 -6.51 10.39 13.97
CA LEU A 298 -5.64 10.26 15.12
C LEU A 298 -5.14 8.83 15.32
N GLU A 299 -5.79 7.81 14.76
CA GLU A 299 -5.44 6.40 14.97
C GLU A 299 -3.96 6.12 14.66
N ASN A 300 -3.49 6.62 13.52
CA ASN A 300 -2.15 6.35 13.01
C ASN A 300 -1.08 7.37 13.45
N ARG A 301 -1.42 8.33 14.31
CA ARG A 301 -0.49 9.39 14.75
C ARG A 301 0.40 8.93 15.91
N ARG A 302 1.61 9.46 16.05
CA ARG A 302 2.43 9.13 17.23
C ARG A 302 1.96 9.97 18.41
N LEU A 303 1.66 9.34 19.55
CA LEU A 303 1.19 10.07 20.75
C LEU A 303 2.23 11.08 21.24
N THR A 304 3.51 10.71 21.17
CA THR A 304 4.67 11.57 21.45
C THR A 304 4.67 12.88 20.66
N THR A 305 4.06 12.89 19.47
CA THR A 305 3.94 14.10 18.64
C THR A 305 2.58 14.77 18.74
N LEU A 306 1.55 14.04 19.18
CA LEU A 306 0.18 14.53 19.26
C LEU A 306 0.04 15.52 20.43
N LYS A 307 0.50 15.14 21.63
CA LYS A 307 0.38 15.97 22.82
C LYS A 307 1.03 17.35 22.66
N PRO A 308 2.29 17.48 22.21
CA PRO A 308 2.90 18.81 22.01
C PRO A 308 2.16 19.70 21.00
N ARG A 309 1.40 19.12 20.06
CA ARG A 309 0.59 19.89 19.09
C ARG A 309 -0.69 20.39 19.73
N VAL A 310 -1.37 19.54 20.49
CA VAL A 310 -2.57 19.91 21.24
C VAL A 310 -2.21 20.95 22.30
N ASP A 311 -1.17 20.70 23.10
CA ASP A 311 -0.69 21.63 24.13
C ASP A 311 -0.35 23.00 23.52
N PHE A 312 0.33 23.04 22.37
CA PHE A 312 0.62 24.29 21.68
C PHE A 312 -0.66 25.04 21.28
N LEU A 313 -1.61 24.37 20.63
CA LEU A 313 -2.86 25.01 20.19
C LEU A 313 -3.71 25.49 21.37
N LEU A 314 -3.74 24.74 22.47
CA LEU A 314 -4.38 25.17 23.72
C LEU A 314 -3.65 26.38 24.35
N SER A 315 -2.31 26.38 24.34
CA SER A 315 -1.52 27.47 24.94
C SER A 315 -1.69 28.82 24.25
N ILE A 316 -2.06 28.81 22.96
CA ILE A 316 -2.40 30.04 22.21
C ILE A 316 -3.89 30.41 22.30
N GLY A 317 -4.65 29.75 23.18
CA GLY A 317 -6.05 30.08 23.46
C GLY A 317 -7.08 29.47 22.50
N ILE A 318 -6.73 28.44 21.71
CA ILE A 318 -7.71 27.74 20.88
C ILE A 318 -8.55 26.81 21.77
N PRO A 319 -9.89 26.93 21.79
CA PRO A 319 -10.72 26.03 22.59
C PRO A 319 -10.62 24.58 22.11
N ILE A 320 -10.65 23.63 23.05
CA ILE A 320 -10.57 22.20 22.74
C ILE A 320 -11.69 21.76 21.78
N GLU A 321 -12.86 22.38 21.87
CA GLU A 321 -14.01 22.12 21.00
C GLU A 321 -13.69 22.35 19.52
N HIS A 322 -12.95 23.42 19.22
CA HIS A 322 -12.54 23.70 17.84
C HIS A 322 -11.55 22.66 17.33
N LEU A 323 -10.68 22.14 18.20
CA LEU A 323 -9.74 21.09 17.86
C LEU A 323 -10.44 19.75 17.60
N ARG A 324 -11.52 19.44 18.34
CA ARG A 324 -12.34 18.23 18.10
C ARG A 324 -12.99 18.28 16.72
N SER A 325 -13.53 19.42 16.32
CA SER A 325 -14.14 19.58 14.98
C SER A 325 -13.11 19.58 13.84
N HIS A 326 -11.84 19.84 14.13
CA HIS A 326 -10.79 19.99 13.11
C HIS A 326 -9.54 19.17 13.42
N THR A 327 -9.69 17.90 13.85
CA THR A 327 -8.56 17.05 14.25
C THR A 327 -7.49 16.90 13.16
N TYR A 328 -7.86 17.10 11.88
CA TYR A 328 -6.92 17.05 10.76
C TYR A 328 -5.80 18.08 10.86
N ILE A 329 -5.98 19.21 11.57
CA ILE A 329 -4.92 20.23 11.77
C ILE A 329 -3.69 19.63 12.45
N LEU A 330 -3.90 18.60 13.27
CA LEU A 330 -2.87 17.89 14.01
C LEU A 330 -2.01 16.99 13.12
N ARG A 331 -2.27 16.91 11.80
CA ARG A 331 -1.34 16.29 10.85
C ARG A 331 -0.06 17.11 10.66
N HIS A 332 -0.13 18.42 10.90
CA HIS A 332 0.99 19.34 10.71
C HIS A 332 1.97 19.25 11.88
N LYS A 333 3.26 19.47 11.59
CA LYS A 333 4.30 19.52 12.64
C LYS A 333 4.06 20.72 13.54
N THR A 334 4.45 20.64 14.81
CA THR A 334 4.33 21.75 15.76
C THR A 334 5.00 23.02 15.23
N ASP A 335 6.17 22.92 14.59
CA ASP A 335 6.84 24.07 13.97
C ASP A 335 6.04 24.71 12.84
N THR A 336 5.30 23.91 12.08
CA THR A 336 4.40 24.42 11.03
C THR A 336 3.23 25.18 11.64
N LEU A 337 2.64 24.66 12.73
CA LEU A 337 1.58 25.33 13.47
C LEU A 337 2.08 26.66 14.07
N LYS A 338 3.26 26.65 14.70
CA LYS A 338 3.92 27.83 15.26
C LYS A 338 4.20 28.89 14.20
N LYS A 339 4.77 28.52 13.06
CA LYS A 339 5.02 29.43 11.94
C LYS A 339 3.73 30.03 11.39
N ALA A 340 2.67 29.24 11.27
CA ALA A 340 1.39 29.72 10.78
C ALA A 340 0.73 30.71 11.76
N TYR A 341 0.80 30.42 13.06
CA TYR A 341 0.36 31.34 14.11
C TYR A 341 1.14 32.65 14.10
N ALA A 342 2.48 32.59 14.06
CA ALA A 342 3.34 33.78 14.00
C ALA A 342 3.01 34.65 12.78
N LYS A 343 2.86 34.04 11.60
CA LYS A 343 2.47 34.78 10.39
C LYS A 343 1.07 35.41 10.50
N ALA A 344 0.14 34.80 11.23
CA ALA A 344 -1.17 35.40 11.50
C ALA A 344 -1.04 36.65 12.37
N GLN A 345 -0.18 36.61 13.39
CA GLN A 345 0.12 37.76 14.24
C GLN A 345 0.82 38.88 13.47
N GLU A 346 1.81 38.55 12.63
CA GLU A 346 2.49 39.50 11.73
C GLU A 346 1.51 40.20 10.77
N ALA A 347 0.40 39.54 10.42
CA ALA A 347 -0.67 40.11 9.61
C ALA A 347 -1.64 41.03 10.40
N GLY A 348 -1.38 41.29 11.68
CA GLY A 348 -2.20 42.16 12.53
C GLY A 348 -3.46 41.48 13.10
N ILE A 349 -3.53 40.15 13.11
CA ILE A 349 -4.67 39.42 13.70
C ILE A 349 -4.47 39.34 15.22
N GLU A 350 -5.20 40.17 15.97
CA GLU A 350 -5.13 40.20 17.44
C GLU A 350 -5.53 38.87 18.08
N LYS A 351 -6.61 38.24 17.58
CA LYS A 351 -7.12 36.96 18.09
C LYS A 351 -7.04 35.87 17.02
N VAL A 352 -5.90 35.20 16.96
CA VAL A 352 -5.64 34.13 15.98
C VAL A 352 -6.42 32.85 16.34
N GLY A 353 -7.60 32.69 15.73
CA GLY A 353 -8.36 31.44 15.77
C GLY A 353 -7.79 30.30 14.89
N LEU A 354 -8.27 29.08 15.12
CA LEU A 354 -7.82 27.85 14.44
C LEU A 354 -7.96 27.91 12.90
N LEU A 355 -9.04 28.51 12.40
CA LEU A 355 -9.29 28.63 10.95
C LEU A 355 -8.23 29.50 10.25
N HIS A 356 -7.70 30.52 10.93
CA HIS A 356 -6.57 31.30 10.39
C HIS A 356 -5.35 30.41 10.21
N ILE A 357 -5.01 29.60 11.22
CA ILE A 357 -3.87 28.67 11.14
C ILE A 357 -4.08 27.67 9.99
N ILE A 358 -5.27 27.09 9.87
CA ILE A 358 -5.61 26.16 8.77
C ILE A 358 -5.45 26.83 7.40
N HIS A 359 -5.99 28.04 7.24
CA HIS A 359 -5.91 28.80 6.00
C HIS A 359 -4.45 29.06 5.61
N ILE A 360 -3.66 29.59 6.55
CA ILE A 360 -2.25 29.92 6.33
C ILE A 360 -1.43 28.68 5.95
N ILE A 361 -1.70 27.55 6.58
CA ILE A 361 -1.03 26.28 6.26
C ILE A 361 -1.45 25.74 4.90
N SER A 362 -2.69 25.97 4.47
CA SER A 362 -3.19 25.53 3.17
C SER A 362 -2.61 26.36 2.02
N CYS A 363 -2.35 27.64 2.27
CA CYS A 363 -1.77 28.58 1.33
C CYS A 363 -0.23 28.50 1.24
N LYS A 364 0.39 27.30 1.32
CA LYS A 364 1.86 27.07 1.52
C LYS A 364 2.83 27.93 0.69
N ASN A 365 2.39 28.47 -0.46
CA ASN A 365 3.20 29.29 -1.36
C ASN A 365 2.62 30.69 -1.63
N VAL A 366 1.49 31.05 -1.02
CA VAL A 366 1.02 32.43 -1.04
C VAL A 366 1.76 33.07 0.12
N PRO A 367 2.74 33.97 -0.12
CA PRO A 367 3.17 34.84 0.97
C PRO A 367 1.88 35.40 1.55
N LEU A 368 1.71 35.33 2.87
CA LEU A 368 0.80 36.25 3.56
C LEU A 368 1.39 37.63 3.29
N ARG A 369 1.20 38.11 2.07
CA ARG A 369 1.00 39.50 1.80
C ARG A 369 -0.22 39.76 2.67
N VAL A 370 0.03 40.25 3.88
CA VAL A 370 -0.72 41.41 4.41
C VAL A 370 -1.25 42.08 3.17
N PRO A 371 -2.59 42.04 2.92
CA PRO A 371 -3.15 42.33 1.60
C PRO A 371 -2.32 43.43 1.04
N THR A 372 -1.53 43.13 -0.02
CA THR A 372 -0.50 44.08 -0.46
C THR A 372 -1.17 45.43 -0.40
N PRO A 373 -0.60 46.49 0.21
CA PRO A 373 -1.33 47.74 0.45
C PRO A 373 -2.22 48.11 -0.75
N LYS A 374 -1.71 47.81 -1.94
CA LYS A 374 -2.39 47.59 -3.22
C LYS A 374 -3.82 46.96 -3.22
N SER A 375 -4.17 45.76 -2.73
CA SER A 375 -5.54 45.19 -2.77
C SER A 375 -6.46 45.73 -1.66
N ALA A 376 -5.95 45.87 -0.43
CA ALA A 376 -6.69 46.51 0.67
C ALA A 376 -6.97 48.00 0.44
N VAL A 377 -6.18 48.69 -0.39
CA VAL A 377 -6.44 50.05 -0.85
C VAL A 377 -7.23 50.06 -2.17
N PHE A 378 -7.05 49.06 -3.03
CA PHE A 378 -7.73 49.00 -4.33
C PHE A 378 -9.19 48.63 -4.20
N LEU A 379 -9.53 47.61 -3.41
CA LEU A 379 -10.91 47.17 -3.25
C LEU A 379 -11.81 48.31 -2.73
N PRO A 380 -11.50 49.02 -1.62
CA PRO A 380 -12.32 50.15 -1.20
C PRO A 380 -12.44 51.25 -2.27
N LYS A 381 -11.39 51.51 -3.06
CA LYS A 381 -11.45 52.44 -4.21
C LYS A 381 -12.35 51.93 -5.34
N LEU A 382 -12.31 50.63 -5.63
CA LEU A 382 -13.08 49.99 -6.69
C LEU A 382 -14.59 50.06 -6.39
N ILE A 383 -14.98 49.62 -5.19
CA ILE A 383 -16.39 49.61 -4.74
C ILE A 383 -16.85 50.94 -4.13
N GLY A 384 -15.96 51.90 -3.91
CA GLY A 384 -16.29 53.23 -3.41
C GLY A 384 -16.66 53.27 -1.92
N ILE A 385 -16.01 52.48 -1.08
CA ILE A 385 -16.20 52.51 0.37
C ILE A 385 -14.92 52.85 1.11
N ASP A 386 -15.03 53.37 2.33
CA ASP A 386 -13.85 53.61 3.15
C ASP A 386 -13.26 52.28 3.66
N THR A 387 -11.94 52.28 3.82
CA THR A 387 -11.18 51.09 4.24
C THR A 387 -11.64 50.56 5.60
N ARG A 388 -12.10 51.41 6.52
CA ARG A 388 -12.53 50.97 7.86
C ARG A 388 -13.87 50.23 7.80
N THR A 389 -14.83 50.73 7.02
CA THR A 389 -16.11 50.05 6.77
C THR A 389 -15.90 48.72 6.06
N LEU A 390 -15.01 48.68 5.07
CA LEU A 390 -14.65 47.44 4.40
C LEU A 390 -14.00 46.44 5.37
N GLN A 391 -13.05 46.88 6.20
CA GLN A 391 -12.40 46.02 7.21
C GLN A 391 -13.43 45.38 8.15
N LYS A 392 -14.38 46.17 8.69
CA LYS A 392 -15.46 45.66 9.54
C LYS A 392 -16.29 44.55 8.87
N LYS A 393 -16.49 44.64 7.54
CA LYS A 393 -17.20 43.62 6.75
C LYS A 393 -16.31 42.45 6.29
N LEU A 394 -15.00 42.67 6.14
CA LEU A 394 -14.02 41.72 5.58
C LEU A 394 -13.50 40.67 6.55
N TYR A 395 -13.67 40.84 7.87
CA TYR A 395 -13.11 39.91 8.87
C TYR A 395 -13.58 38.45 8.70
N HIS A 396 -14.64 38.22 7.91
CA HIS A 396 -15.16 36.88 7.58
C HIS A 396 -14.89 36.43 6.13
N ILE A 397 -14.19 37.23 5.32
CA ILE A 397 -14.15 37.09 3.85
C ILE A 397 -12.70 36.94 3.33
N ALA A 398 -11.99 35.92 3.83
CA ALA A 398 -10.64 35.59 3.39
C ALA A 398 -10.46 35.50 1.85
N PRO A 399 -11.41 34.93 1.07
CA PRO A 399 -11.25 34.81 -0.38
C PRO A 399 -11.02 36.16 -1.05
N LEU A 400 -11.77 37.17 -0.64
CA LEU A 400 -11.77 38.49 -1.27
C LEU A 400 -10.46 39.26 -1.09
N VAL A 401 -9.75 39.02 0.00
CA VAL A 401 -8.44 39.62 0.31
C VAL A 401 -7.34 38.99 -0.55
N THR A 402 -7.51 37.72 -0.90
CA THR A 402 -6.55 36.93 -1.67
C THR A 402 -6.75 36.99 -3.18
N THR A 403 -7.93 37.40 -3.65
CA THR A 403 -8.23 37.54 -5.09
C THR A 403 -7.35 38.62 -5.73
N ASP A 404 -6.82 38.33 -6.93
CA ASP A 404 -5.99 39.27 -7.66
C ASP A 404 -6.81 40.44 -8.25
N ARG A 405 -6.11 41.54 -8.56
CA ARG A 405 -6.75 42.77 -9.06
C ARG A 405 -7.47 42.57 -10.38
N VAL A 406 -6.96 41.71 -11.28
CA VAL A 406 -7.56 41.50 -12.60
C VAL A 406 -8.91 40.85 -12.39
N THR A 407 -8.98 39.76 -11.61
CA THR A 407 -10.24 39.08 -11.28
C THR A 407 -11.25 40.02 -10.61
N LEU A 408 -10.84 40.79 -9.60
CA LEU A 408 -11.72 41.77 -8.93
C LEU A 408 -12.27 42.80 -9.92
N THR A 409 -11.42 43.31 -10.82
CA THR A 409 -11.79 44.33 -11.81
C THR A 409 -12.73 43.76 -12.85
N THR A 410 -12.40 42.61 -13.42
CA THR A 410 -13.22 41.91 -14.42
C THR A 410 -14.60 41.57 -13.88
N ASN A 411 -14.68 41.06 -12.65
CA ASN A 411 -15.97 40.76 -12.02
C ASN A 411 -16.76 42.03 -11.72
N PHE A 412 -16.11 43.08 -11.23
CA PHE A 412 -16.75 44.36 -10.96
C PHE A 412 -17.31 45.02 -12.22
N GLU A 413 -16.52 45.06 -13.29
CA GLU A 413 -16.93 45.58 -14.60
C GLU A 413 -18.08 44.76 -15.19
N TYR A 414 -18.01 43.43 -15.10
CA TYR A 414 -19.09 42.55 -15.56
C TYR A 414 -20.38 42.79 -14.78
N LEU A 415 -20.35 42.87 -13.45
CA LEU A 415 -21.56 43.14 -12.66
C LEU A 415 -22.12 44.53 -12.99
N THR A 416 -21.25 45.53 -13.14
CA THR A 416 -21.67 46.89 -13.49
C THR A 416 -22.29 46.95 -14.88
N SER A 417 -21.80 46.17 -15.86
CA SER A 417 -22.38 46.11 -17.21
C SER A 417 -23.77 45.45 -17.24
N LEU A 418 -24.13 44.72 -16.19
CA LEU A 418 -25.48 44.17 -15.99
C LEU A 418 -26.43 45.14 -15.27
N GLY A 419 -26.00 46.37 -14.99
CA GLY A 419 -26.78 47.38 -14.27
C GLY A 419 -26.70 47.28 -12.74
N ILE A 420 -25.83 46.43 -12.19
CA ILE A 420 -25.66 46.28 -10.74
C ILE A 420 -24.82 47.45 -10.23
N THR A 421 -25.32 48.20 -9.26
CA THR A 421 -24.64 49.41 -8.78
C THR A 421 -23.51 49.06 -7.81
N LYS A 422 -22.58 49.99 -7.60
CA LYS A 422 -21.51 49.85 -6.60
C LYS A 422 -22.06 49.57 -5.19
N LYS A 423 -23.22 50.16 -4.87
CA LYS A 423 -23.90 49.98 -3.58
C LYS A 423 -24.36 48.54 -3.40
N ASP A 424 -24.91 47.93 -4.44
CA ASP A 424 -25.35 46.52 -4.41
C ASP A 424 -24.14 45.59 -4.22
N ILE A 425 -23.05 45.82 -4.96
CA ILE A 425 -21.81 45.04 -4.83
C ILE A 425 -21.20 45.20 -3.43
N CYS A 426 -21.25 46.41 -2.86
CA CYS A 426 -20.77 46.66 -1.49
C CYS A 426 -21.54 45.88 -0.42
N ASN A 427 -22.80 45.54 -0.66
CA ASN A 427 -23.58 44.72 0.26
C ASN A 427 -23.16 43.24 0.22
N CYS A 428 -22.60 42.78 -0.90
CA CYS A 428 -22.14 41.41 -1.07
C CYS A 428 -20.76 41.36 -1.77
N PRO A 429 -19.70 41.86 -1.12
CA PRO A 429 -18.43 42.09 -1.80
C PRO A 429 -17.69 40.79 -2.15
N LEU A 430 -18.01 39.68 -1.47
CA LEU A 430 -17.44 38.35 -1.73
C LEU A 430 -17.70 37.85 -3.15
N ILE A 431 -18.75 38.35 -3.82
CA ILE A 431 -19.07 37.97 -5.21
C ILE A 431 -17.93 38.28 -6.17
N LEU A 432 -17.11 39.29 -5.86
CA LEU A 432 -15.96 39.68 -6.67
C LEU A 432 -14.80 38.69 -6.58
N SER A 433 -14.79 37.81 -5.58
CA SER A 433 -13.69 36.88 -5.33
C SER A 433 -13.72 35.61 -6.18
N HIS A 434 -14.82 35.36 -6.87
CA HIS A 434 -15.04 34.13 -7.63
C HIS A 434 -14.36 34.14 -9.00
N CYS A 435 -14.15 32.96 -9.56
CA CYS A 435 -13.68 32.80 -10.94
C CYS A 435 -14.64 33.51 -11.92
N PRO A 436 -14.16 34.40 -12.81
CA PRO A 436 -15.02 35.20 -13.69
C PRO A 436 -15.93 34.38 -14.60
N GLU A 437 -15.41 33.30 -15.17
CA GLU A 437 -16.15 32.40 -16.06
C GLU A 437 -17.30 31.73 -15.32
N TYR A 438 -17.04 31.30 -14.08
CA TYR A 438 -18.04 30.64 -13.25
C TYR A 438 -19.12 31.62 -12.75
N LEU A 439 -18.73 32.84 -12.37
CA LEU A 439 -19.67 33.90 -12.01
C LEU A 439 -20.61 34.23 -13.19
N LYS A 440 -20.05 34.43 -14.38
CA LYS A 440 -20.80 34.67 -15.63
C LYS A 440 -21.79 33.54 -15.91
N HIS A 441 -21.29 32.29 -15.93
CA HIS A 441 -22.12 31.11 -16.15
C HIS A 441 -23.25 31.01 -15.13
N THR A 442 -22.98 31.27 -13.85
CA THR A 442 -24.00 31.21 -12.79
C THR A 442 -25.09 32.25 -13.01
N ILE A 443 -24.71 33.49 -13.34
CA ILE A 443 -25.66 34.57 -13.63
C ILE A 443 -26.51 34.25 -14.87
N GLU A 444 -25.89 33.75 -15.95
CA GLU A 444 -26.59 33.36 -17.17
C GLU A 444 -27.55 32.20 -16.95
N SER A 445 -27.12 31.19 -16.19
CA SER A 445 -27.96 30.06 -15.79
C SER A 445 -29.15 30.54 -14.95
N LEU A 446 -28.91 31.43 -13.99
CA LEU A 446 -29.93 31.98 -13.12
C LEU A 446 -31.02 32.72 -13.91
N ARG A 447 -30.63 33.52 -14.91
CA ARG A 447 -31.57 34.25 -15.77
C ARG A 447 -32.40 33.35 -16.69
N LYS A 448 -31.93 32.13 -16.97
CA LYS A 448 -32.66 31.16 -17.82
C LYS A 448 -33.67 30.31 -17.06
N ARG A 449 -33.71 30.40 -15.73
CA ARG A 449 -34.60 29.58 -14.90
C ARG A 449 -36.05 30.04 -15.02
N PRO A 450 -36.98 29.18 -15.46
CA PRO A 450 -38.38 29.55 -15.64
C PRO A 450 -39.03 29.94 -14.32
N GLU A 451 -38.64 29.32 -13.20
CA GLU A 451 -39.20 29.62 -11.87
C GLU A 451 -38.89 31.05 -11.37
N LEU A 452 -37.91 31.73 -11.97
CA LEU A 452 -37.55 33.10 -11.65
C LEU A 452 -38.16 34.13 -12.61
N GLN A 453 -38.73 33.68 -13.74
CA GLN A 453 -39.36 34.58 -14.71
C GLN A 453 -40.64 35.19 -14.15
N ASP A 454 -41.39 34.43 -13.34
CA ASP A 454 -42.62 34.90 -12.68
C ASP A 454 -42.33 35.84 -11.50
N SER A 455 -41.09 35.83 -11.00
CA SER A 455 -40.61 36.69 -9.90
C SER A 455 -39.88 37.92 -10.44
N LEU A 456 -40.56 38.70 -11.30
CA LEU A 456 -40.04 39.95 -11.88
C LEU A 456 -39.39 40.85 -10.82
N ASP A 457 -40.00 40.96 -9.64
CA ASP A 457 -39.51 41.77 -8.52
C ASP A 457 -38.09 41.38 -8.04
N LEU A 458 -37.74 40.09 -8.08
CA LEU A 458 -36.44 39.61 -7.61
C LEU A 458 -35.33 39.90 -8.63
N LEU A 459 -35.64 39.77 -9.92
CA LEU A 459 -34.71 40.12 -11.00
C LEU A 459 -34.57 41.64 -11.17
N SER A 460 -35.61 42.39 -10.83
CA SER A 460 -35.61 43.85 -10.84
C SER A 460 -34.89 44.49 -9.64
N ASN A 461 -34.62 43.74 -8.56
CA ASN A 461 -33.86 44.22 -7.39
C ASN A 461 -32.39 43.75 -7.45
N PRO A 462 -31.44 44.64 -7.81
CA PRO A 462 -30.04 44.24 -8.03
C PRO A 462 -29.36 43.69 -6.77
N THR A 463 -29.68 44.22 -5.58
CA THR A 463 -29.14 43.70 -4.31
C THR A 463 -29.62 42.28 -4.05
N ALA A 464 -30.93 42.02 -4.21
CA ALA A 464 -31.48 40.68 -4.00
C ALA A 464 -30.90 39.67 -5.01
N PHE A 465 -30.76 40.09 -6.27
CA PHE A 465 -30.16 39.29 -7.33
C PHE A 465 -28.71 38.89 -7.01
N VAL A 466 -27.86 39.85 -6.62
CA VAL A 466 -26.45 39.59 -6.25
C VAL A 466 -26.35 38.63 -5.07
N ASN A 467 -27.18 38.81 -4.04
CA ASN A 467 -27.21 37.92 -2.87
C ASN A 467 -27.58 36.49 -3.27
N LEU A 468 -28.55 36.32 -4.17
CA LEU A 468 -28.95 35.00 -4.67
C LEU A 468 -27.81 34.33 -5.46
N VAL A 469 -27.12 35.09 -6.32
CA VAL A 469 -25.96 34.57 -7.06
C VAL A 469 -24.87 34.11 -6.10
N GLN A 470 -24.52 34.93 -5.10
CA GLN A 470 -23.53 34.56 -4.09
C GLN A 470 -23.93 33.28 -3.35
N TYR A 471 -25.19 33.20 -2.92
CA TYR A 471 -25.71 32.02 -2.23
C TYR A 471 -25.58 30.76 -3.10
N LEU A 472 -25.94 30.82 -4.38
CA LEU A 472 -25.83 29.67 -5.28
C LEU A 472 -24.39 29.20 -5.47
N ILE A 473 -23.46 30.14 -5.64
CA ILE A 473 -22.03 29.83 -5.75
C ILE A 473 -21.53 29.14 -4.48
N GLU A 474 -21.81 29.71 -3.30
CA GLU A 474 -21.38 29.11 -2.03
C GLU A 474 -22.02 27.75 -1.78
N LYS A 475 -23.30 27.61 -2.13
CA LYS A 475 -24.02 26.35 -2.05
C LYS A 475 -23.30 25.28 -2.89
N GLU A 476 -23.03 25.54 -4.16
CA GLU A 476 -22.36 24.58 -5.03
C GLU A 476 -20.95 24.22 -4.57
N VAL A 477 -20.16 25.21 -4.12
CA VAL A 477 -18.80 24.98 -3.58
C VAL A 477 -18.85 24.09 -2.34
N ASN A 478 -19.77 24.37 -1.41
CA ASN A 478 -19.91 23.59 -0.19
C ASN A 478 -20.38 22.15 -0.45
N PHE A 479 -21.32 21.94 -1.37
CA PHE A 479 -21.81 20.59 -1.69
C PHE A 479 -20.80 19.73 -2.48
N ARG A 480 -19.99 20.33 -3.36
CA ARG A 480 -18.93 19.59 -4.07
C ARG A 480 -17.86 19.05 -3.11
N ASN A 481 -17.54 19.80 -2.05
CA ASN A 481 -16.56 19.37 -1.05
C ASN A 481 -17.08 18.18 -0.21
N ILE A 482 -18.38 18.14 0.08
CA ILE A 482 -18.99 17.03 0.84
C ILE A 482 -18.96 15.72 0.03
N HIS A 483 -19.23 15.77 -1.28
CA HIS A 483 -19.22 14.56 -2.11
C HIS A 483 -17.82 14.00 -2.38
N GLN A 484 -16.75 14.79 -2.20
CA GLN A 484 -15.36 14.31 -2.31
C GLN A 484 -14.82 13.70 -1.01
N GLU A 485 -15.50 13.90 0.13
CA GLU A 485 -15.10 13.31 1.41
C GLU A 485 -15.86 12.01 1.75
N VAL A 486 -16.90 11.67 0.98
CA VAL A 486 -17.75 10.47 1.18
C VAL A 486 -17.42 9.35 0.17
N VAL A 487 -16.44 9.54 -0.70
CA VAL A 487 -15.87 8.52 -1.60
C VAL A 487 -14.39 8.37 -1.30
#